data_AF-A0A2N4SY22-F1
#
_entry.id   AF-A0A2N4SY22-F1
#
_cell.length_a   1.000
_cell.length_b   1.000
_cell.length_c   1.000
_cell.angle_alpha   90.00
_cell.angle_beta   90.00
_cell.angle_gamma   90.00
#
_symmetry.space_group_name_H-M   'P 1'
#
loop_
_entity.id
_entity.type
_entity.pdbx_description
1 polymer ?
#
loop_
_entity_poly.entity_id
_entity_poly.type
_entity_poly.pdbx_seq_one_letter_code
_entity_poly.pdbx_strand_id
1 'polypeptide(L)'
;MFGINGAEMIVLILLALFLIGPERLPEHAEKLKQLVKTAKRYATGATEDLKETLGPELANVDWRKLDPRQYDPRTIVRQALVEDEDEPTPTRSNEPVRTSLALRVPAPFDAEST
;
A
#
# COMPACT_ATOMS: atom_id res chain seq x y z
N MET A 1 -14.48 18.05 -8.54
CA MET A 1 -14.48 19.22 -7.62
C MET A 1 -15.79 19.19 -6.85
N PHE A 2 -15.76 18.88 -5.55
CA PHE A 2 -16.96 18.96 -4.70
C PHE A 2 -17.17 20.44 -4.34
N GLY A 3 -18.08 21.11 -5.04
CA GLY A 3 -18.44 22.51 -4.82
C GLY A 3 -19.33 22.69 -3.59
N ILE A 4 -18.96 22.08 -2.46
CA ILE A 4 -19.72 22.12 -1.22
C ILE A 4 -19.23 23.31 -0.40
N ASN A 5 -20.08 24.31 -0.24
CA ASN A 5 -19.82 25.45 0.63
C ASN A 5 -20.05 25.08 2.11
N GLY A 6 -19.53 25.88 3.05
CA GLY A 6 -19.69 25.64 4.49
C GLY A 6 -21.15 25.50 4.92
N ALA A 7 -22.07 26.26 4.31
CA ALA A 7 -23.51 26.16 4.57
C ALA A 7 -24.09 24.80 4.13
N GLU A 8 -23.71 24.31 2.95
CA GLU A 8 -24.17 23.01 2.44
C GLU A 8 -23.63 21.85 3.29
N MET A 9 -22.42 22.00 3.83
CA MET A 9 -21.82 21.03 4.76
C MET A 9 -22.64 20.90 6.05
N ILE A 10 -23.15 22.02 6.60
CA ILE A 10 -24.05 22.02 7.76
C ILE A 10 -25.36 21.28 7.43
N VAL A 11 -25.96 21.54 6.27
CA VAL A 11 -27.20 20.86 5.84
C VAL A 11 -26.98 19.34 5.74
N LEU A 12 -25.84 18.91 5.18
CA LEU A 12 -25.49 17.49 5.09
C LEU A 12 -25.31 16.85 6.47
N ILE A 13 -24.67 17.54 7.42
CA ILE A 13 -24.54 17.06 8.80
C ILE A 13 -25.92 16.90 9.45
N LEU A 14 -26.80 17.90 9.31
CA LEU A 14 -28.15 17.82 9.84
C LEU A 14 -28.95 16.68 9.22
N LEU A 15 -28.82 16.47 7.90
CA LEU A 15 -29.47 15.37 7.21
C LEU A 15 -28.94 14.01 7.69
N ALA A 16 -27.63 13.87 7.87
CA ALA A 16 -27.01 12.66 8.39
C ALA A 16 -27.45 12.37 9.85
N LEU A 17 -27.49 13.41 10.69
CA LEU A 17 -28.01 13.34 12.06
C LEU A 17 -29.47 12.88 12.08
N PHE A 18 -30.30 13.39 11.17
CA PHE A 18 -31.71 12.99 11.08
C PHE A 18 -31.89 11.55 10.60
N LEU A 19 -31.15 11.14 9.57
CA LEU A 19 -31.28 9.82 8.95
C LEU A 19 -30.81 8.69 9.89
N ILE A 20 -29.72 8.93 10.62
CA ILE A 20 -29.13 7.96 11.58
C ILE A 20 -29.79 8.09 12.96
N GLY A 21 -30.24 9.28 13.32
CA GLY A 21 -30.66 9.67 14.66
C GLY A 21 -29.50 10.23 15.48
N PRO A 22 -29.61 11.44 16.06
CA PRO A 22 -28.53 12.08 16.81
C PRO A 22 -28.10 11.29 18.03
N GLU A 23 -29.04 10.57 18.66
CA GLU A 23 -28.81 9.70 19.82
C GLU A 23 -27.94 8.48 19.49
N ARG A 24 -27.97 7.99 18.24
CA ARG A 24 -27.26 6.77 17.85
C ARG A 24 -25.86 7.03 17.30
N LEU A 25 -25.61 8.23 16.76
CA LEU A 25 -24.27 8.61 16.28
C LEU A 25 -23.14 8.48 17.32
N PRO A 26 -23.27 8.94 18.57
CA PRO A 26 -22.21 8.79 19.56
C PRO A 26 -21.89 7.31 19.83
N GLU A 27 -22.91 6.45 19.90
CA GLU A 27 -22.74 5.00 20.10
C GLU A 27 -21.94 4.36 18.94
N HIS A 28 -22.21 4.76 17.70
CA HIS A 28 -21.49 4.26 16.53
C HIS A 28 -20.06 4.83 16.43
N ALA A 29 -19.88 6.10 16.79
CA ALA A 29 -18.57 6.73 16.85
C ALA A 29 -17.68 6.08 17.92
N GLU A 30 -18.25 5.68 19.06
CA GLU A 30 -17.55 4.91 20.09
C GLU A 30 -17.11 3.55 19.60
N LYS A 31 -17.98 2.81 18.89
CA LYS A 31 -17.62 1.52 18.27
C LYS A 31 -16.47 1.70 17.27
N LEU A 32 -16.55 2.70 16.40
CA LEU A 32 -15.46 3.01 15.46
C LEU A 32 -14.16 3.37 16.19
N LYS A 33 -14.23 4.20 17.24
CA LYS A 33 -13.08 4.56 18.06
C LYS A 33 -12.42 3.33 18.70
N GLN A 34 -13.23 2.40 19.21
CA GLN A 34 -12.73 1.15 19.78
C GLN A 34 -12.04 0.27 18.73
N LEU A 35 -12.63 0.19 17.53
CA LEU A 35 -12.02 -0.51 16.38
C LEU A 35 -10.68 0.12 16.00
N VAL A 36 -10.63 1.44 15.84
CA VAL A 36 -9.40 2.17 15.50
C VAL A 36 -8.34 2.01 16.59
N LYS A 37 -8.70 2.11 17.88
CA LYS A 37 -7.78 1.90 18.99
C LYS A 37 -7.21 0.48 18.99
N THR A 38 -8.04 -0.49 18.67
CA THR A 38 -7.66 -1.90 18.60
C THR A 38 -6.77 -2.16 17.40
N ALA A 39 -7.12 -1.67 16.20
CA ALA A 39 -6.29 -1.73 15.02
C ALA A 39 -4.93 -1.06 15.24
N LYS A 40 -4.90 0.13 15.87
CA LYS A 40 -3.65 0.80 16.25
C LYS A 40 -2.80 -0.06 17.18
N ARG A 41 -3.40 -0.63 18.22
CA ARG A 41 -2.69 -1.51 19.16
C ARG A 41 -2.07 -2.73 18.46
N TYR A 42 -2.82 -3.38 17.56
CA TYR A 42 -2.32 -4.49 16.77
C TYR A 42 -1.19 -4.07 15.82
N ALA A 43 -1.35 -2.94 15.13
CA ALA A 43 -0.31 -2.41 14.24
C ALA A 43 0.97 -2.04 15.00
N THR A 44 0.86 -1.42 16.18
CA THR A 44 2.00 -1.07 17.03
C THR A 44 2.70 -2.32 17.55
N GLY A 45 1.95 -3.32 18.06
CA GLY A 45 2.52 -4.58 18.53
C GLY A 45 3.26 -5.34 17.42
N ALA A 46 2.64 -5.47 16.24
CA ALA A 46 3.30 -6.09 15.09
C ALA A 46 4.56 -5.32 14.66
N THR A 47 4.54 -3.99 14.69
CA THR A 47 5.72 -3.18 14.38
C THR A 47 6.84 -3.38 15.41
N GLU A 48 6.48 -3.52 16.69
CA GLU A 48 7.42 -3.76 17.80
C GLU A 48 8.04 -5.15 17.70
N ASP A 49 7.24 -6.20 17.45
CA ASP A 49 7.70 -7.57 17.22
C ASP A 49 8.62 -7.68 15.99
N LEU A 50 8.26 -7.00 14.90
CA LEU A 50 9.10 -6.92 13.69
C LEU A 50 10.42 -6.19 13.98
N LYS A 51 10.38 -5.10 14.76
CA LYS A 51 11.57 -4.34 15.15
C LYS A 51 12.49 -5.14 16.06
N GLU A 52 11.94 -5.94 16.97
CA GLU A 52 12.69 -6.78 17.90
C GLU A 52 13.32 -8.00 17.19
N THR A 53 12.57 -8.63 16.28
CA THR A 53 13.02 -9.83 15.57
C THR A 53 13.97 -9.52 14.41
N LEU A 54 13.78 -8.39 13.71
CA LEU A 54 14.58 -8.04 12.54
C LEU A 54 15.72 -7.06 12.88
N GLY A 55 15.71 -6.39 14.03
CA GLY A 55 16.81 -5.53 14.45
C GLY A 55 17.22 -4.49 13.37
N PRO A 56 18.46 -3.97 13.37
CA PRO A 56 18.92 -2.91 12.46
C PRO A 56 18.82 -3.23 10.95
N GLU A 57 18.44 -4.44 10.54
CA GLU A 57 18.12 -4.79 9.14
C GLU A 57 16.93 -3.96 8.60
N LEU A 58 15.99 -3.53 9.46
CA LEU A 58 14.89 -2.63 9.09
C LEU A 58 15.30 -1.16 8.95
N ALA A 59 16.48 -0.76 9.44
CA ALA A 59 17.03 0.58 9.17
C ALA A 59 17.48 0.72 7.70
N ASN A 60 17.76 -0.41 7.05
CA ASN A 60 18.11 -0.49 5.62
C ASN A 60 16.88 -0.72 4.72
N VAL A 61 15.72 -1.07 5.28
CA VAL A 61 14.44 -1.09 4.55
C VAL A 61 13.86 0.32 4.58
N ASP A 62 13.95 0.99 3.44
CA ASP A 62 13.55 2.38 3.26
C ASP A 62 12.02 2.54 3.29
N TRP A 63 11.44 2.53 4.50
CA TRP A 63 9.99 2.68 4.75
C TRP A 63 9.39 3.96 4.17
N ARG A 64 10.21 4.97 3.87
CA ARG A 64 9.80 6.20 3.16
C ARG A 64 9.36 5.93 1.71
N LYS A 65 9.84 4.84 1.08
CA LYS A 65 9.39 4.41 -0.26
C LYS A 65 8.02 3.74 -0.26
N LEU A 66 7.56 3.28 0.91
CA LEU A 66 6.25 2.64 1.10
C LEU A 66 5.21 3.59 1.70
N ASP A 67 5.57 4.83 2.04
CA ASP A 67 4.63 5.86 2.46
C ASP A 67 3.88 6.42 1.23
N PRO A 68 2.58 6.14 1.05
CA PRO A 68 1.81 6.53 -0.13
C PRO A 68 1.71 8.06 -0.31
N ARG A 69 2.11 8.86 0.70
CA ARG A 69 2.11 10.33 0.62
C ARG A 69 3.49 10.92 0.33
N GLN A 70 4.56 10.12 0.41
CA GLN A 70 5.93 10.55 0.19
C GLN A 70 6.65 9.84 -0.96
N TYR A 71 5.91 9.15 -1.84
CA TYR A 71 6.37 8.81 -3.19
C TYR A 71 6.51 10.10 -4.01
N ASP A 72 7.50 10.93 -3.67
CA ASP A 72 7.77 12.19 -4.33
C ASP A 72 8.49 11.88 -5.67
N PRO A 73 7.81 12.03 -6.81
CA PRO A 73 8.28 11.55 -8.12
C PRO A 73 9.61 12.19 -8.53
N ARG A 74 9.95 13.34 -7.94
CA ARG A 74 11.20 14.07 -8.22
C ARG A 74 12.44 13.29 -7.82
N THR A 75 12.39 12.49 -6.75
CA THR A 75 13.54 11.72 -6.29
C THR A 75 13.80 10.52 -7.21
N ILE A 76 12.73 9.92 -7.74
CA ILE A 76 12.80 8.78 -8.68
C ILE A 76 13.39 9.23 -10.02
N VAL A 77 12.98 10.40 -10.51
CA VAL A 77 13.53 10.99 -11.73
C VAL A 77 14.99 11.39 -11.56
N ARG A 78 15.39 11.93 -10.40
CA ARG A 78 16.79 12.25 -10.11
C ARG A 78 17.65 11.00 -9.97
N GLN A 79 17.11 9.92 -9.40
CA GLN A 79 17.81 8.64 -9.36
C GLN A 79 18.00 8.07 -10.77
N ALA A 80 16.97 8.12 -11.63
CA ALA A 80 17.11 7.73 -13.04
C ALA A 80 18.12 8.60 -13.80
N LEU A 81 18.11 9.92 -13.62
CA LEU A 81 19.06 10.82 -14.28
C LEU A 81 20.51 10.70 -13.76
N VAL A 82 20.70 10.39 -12.48
CA VAL A 82 22.04 10.25 -11.88
C VAL A 82 22.63 8.86 -12.18
N GLU A 83 21.79 7.82 -12.23
CA GLU A 83 22.22 6.46 -12.61
C GLU A 83 22.52 6.35 -14.11
N ASP A 84 21.97 7.25 -14.95
CA ASP A 84 22.33 7.40 -16.36
C ASP A 84 23.69 8.12 -16.60
N GLU A 85 24.27 8.82 -15.60
CA GLU A 85 25.56 9.54 -15.76
C GLU A 85 26.80 8.70 -15.44
N ASP A 86 26.68 7.52 -14.82
CA ASP A 86 27.82 6.67 -14.39
C ASP A 86 28.03 5.38 -15.21
N GLU A 87 27.29 5.13 -16.29
CA GLU A 87 27.53 3.98 -17.19
C GLU A 87 28.25 4.41 -18.48
N PRO A 88 29.56 4.10 -18.66
CA PRO A 88 30.16 4.17 -19.99
C PRO A 88 29.51 3.09 -20.86
N THR A 89 28.77 3.54 -21.86
CA THR A 89 28.04 2.70 -22.82
C THR A 89 28.92 1.57 -23.39
N PRO A 90 28.39 0.34 -23.45
CA PRO A 90 28.56 -0.41 -24.68
C PRO A 90 27.19 -0.90 -25.18
N THR A 91 26.91 -0.50 -26.41
CA THR A 91 25.98 -1.08 -27.37
C THR A 91 25.40 -2.44 -26.97
N ARG A 92 24.08 -2.52 -26.79
CA ARG A 92 23.36 -3.76 -27.07
C ARG A 92 22.00 -3.50 -27.71
N SER A 93 21.90 -4.08 -28.90
CA SER A 93 20.84 -4.06 -29.89
C SER A 93 19.42 -4.17 -29.34
N ASN A 94 18.54 -3.41 -29.98
CA ASN A 94 17.10 -3.59 -30.05
C ASN A 94 16.74 -5.05 -30.40
N GLU A 95 16.14 -5.80 -29.46
CA GLU A 95 15.32 -6.98 -29.79
C GLU A 95 14.29 -7.25 -28.68
N PRO A 96 12.98 -7.38 -29.00
CA PRO A 96 11.97 -7.77 -28.03
C PRO A 96 12.17 -9.23 -27.64
N VAL A 97 12.51 -9.49 -26.38
CA VAL A 97 12.64 -10.85 -25.83
C VAL A 97 11.28 -11.54 -25.84
N ARG A 98 10.97 -12.21 -26.96
CA ARG A 98 10.08 -13.36 -27.01
C ARG A 98 10.94 -14.59 -26.86
N THR A 99 10.94 -15.18 -25.67
CA THR A 99 11.60 -16.46 -25.37
C THR A 99 10.89 -17.01 -24.14
N SER A 100 10.36 -18.21 -24.07
CA SER A 100 10.16 -19.30 -25.03
C SER A 100 9.30 -20.31 -24.27
N LEU A 101 8.17 -20.73 -24.81
CA LEU A 101 7.42 -21.89 -24.34
C LEU A 101 8.21 -23.15 -24.73
N ALA A 102 9.20 -23.49 -23.91
CA ALA A 102 9.99 -24.71 -24.05
C ALA A 102 10.18 -25.35 -22.69
N LEU A 103 9.20 -26.17 -22.29
CA LEU A 103 9.42 -27.55 -21.86
C LEU A 103 8.03 -28.14 -21.59
N ARG A 104 7.46 -28.80 -22.59
CA ARG A 104 6.30 -29.68 -22.40
C ARG A 104 6.76 -30.90 -21.61
N VAL A 105 6.74 -30.80 -20.29
CA VAL A 105 6.74 -31.97 -19.41
C VAL A 105 5.28 -32.41 -19.31
N PRO A 106 4.88 -33.61 -19.76
CA PRO A 106 3.56 -34.12 -19.42
C PRO A 106 3.49 -34.29 -17.89
N ALA A 107 2.43 -33.78 -17.27
CA ALA A 107 2.20 -33.94 -15.84
C ALA A 107 2.22 -35.44 -15.48
N PRO A 108 2.91 -35.84 -14.39
CA PRO A 108 2.91 -37.23 -13.95
C PRO A 108 1.48 -37.63 -13.59
N PHE A 109 0.98 -38.67 -14.25
CA PHE A 109 -0.34 -39.25 -13.96
C PHE A 109 -0.14 -40.32 -12.88
N ASP A 110 -0.77 -40.16 -11.71
CA ASP A 110 -0.73 -41.16 -10.64
C ASP A 110 -1.60 -42.37 -11.02
N ALA A 111 -0.97 -43.53 -11.17
CA ALA A 111 -1.64 -44.79 -11.56
C ALA A 111 -2.21 -45.59 -10.37
N GLU A 112 -2.17 -45.05 -9.15
CA GLU A 112 -2.61 -45.76 -7.93
C GLU A 112 -4.02 -45.39 -7.45
N SER A 113 -4.81 -44.71 -8.28
CA SER A 113 -6.26 -44.51 -8.01
C SER A 113 -7.09 -45.47 -8.86
N THR A 114 -7.20 -46.73 -8.41
CA THR A 114 -8.24 -47.68 -8.82
C THR A 114 -8.69 -48.50 -7.62
#